data_AF-A0A3A1P2R4-F1
#
_entry.id   AF-A0A3A1P2R4-F1
#
_cell.length_a   1.000
_cell.length_b   1.000
_cell.length_c   1.000
_cell.angle_alpha   90.00
_cell.angle_beta   90.00
_cell.angle_gamma   90.00
#
_symmetry.space_group_name_H-M   'P 1'
#
loop_
_entity.id
_entity.type
_entity.pdbx_description
1 polymer ?
#
loop_
_entity_poly.entity_id
_entity_poly.type
_entity_poly.pdbx_seq_one_letter_code
_entity_poly.pdbx_strand_id
1 'polypeptide(L)' 'MIARLLIRLRHRRALRLIEQALATMDELPRAVFERARFGNLNHAQIADELGITVTEVEQHFAAAMLHIVDHTDPVGGP' A
#
# COMPACT_ATOMS: atom_id res chain seq x y z
N MET A 1 -28.74 13.46 -7.93
CA MET A 1 -27.50 14.12 -8.42
C MET A 1 -26.39 14.22 -7.36
N ILE A 2 -26.70 14.62 -6.12
CA ILE A 2 -25.72 14.84 -5.03
C ILE A 2 -24.98 13.56 -4.59
N ALA A 3 -25.67 12.42 -4.46
CA ALA A 3 -25.04 11.15 -4.02
C ALA A 3 -23.90 10.67 -4.93
N ARG A 4 -24.04 10.77 -6.26
CA ARG A 4 -22.96 10.44 -7.22
C ARG A 4 -21.79 11.41 -7.17
N LEU A 5 -22.02 12.66 -6.74
CA LEU A 5 -20.95 13.64 -6.53
C LEU A 5 -20.16 13.32 -5.26
N LEU A 6 -20.84 12.99 -4.17
CA LEU A 6 -20.23 12.59 -2.89
C LEU A 6 -19.38 11.32 -3.03
N ILE A 7 -19.88 10.31 -3.76
CA ILE A 7 -19.11 9.08 -4.05
C ILE A 7 -17.84 9.43 -4.83
N ARG A 8 -17.94 10.24 -5.89
CA ARG A 8 -16.76 10.65 -6.69
C ARG A 8 -15.75 11.44 -5.87
N LEU A 9 -16.19 12.34 -5.00
CA LEU A 9 -15.30 13.11 -4.11
C LEU A 9 -14.61 12.21 -3.08
N ARG A 10 -15.33 11.24 -2.50
CA ARG A 10 -14.75 10.26 -1.57
C ARG A 10 -13.69 9.39 -2.25
N HIS A 11 -13.96 8.90 -3.46
CA HIS A 11 -13.00 8.13 -4.25
C HIS A 11 -11.74 8.96 -4.56
N ARG A 12 -11.88 10.21 -5.01
CA ARG A 12 -10.74 11.11 -5.27
C ARG A 12 -9.94 11.44 -4.01
N ARG A 13 -10.58 11.52 -2.85
CA ARG A 13 -9.87 11.71 -1.58
C ARG A 13 -9.09 10.46 -1.19
N ALA A 14 -9.69 9.28 -1.27
CA ALA A 14 -9.03 8.02 -0.95
C ALA A 14 -7.80 7.78 -1.84
N LEU A 15 -7.94 8.01 -3.15
CA LEU A 15 -6.82 7.89 -4.09
C LEU A 15 -5.65 8.81 -3.73
N ARG A 16 -5.93 10.09 -3.41
CA ARG A 16 -4.88 11.04 -3.00
C ARG A 16 -4.18 10.63 -1.71
N LEU A 17 -4.90 10.06 -0.75
CA LEU A 17 -4.29 9.58 0.50
C LEU A 17 -3.38 8.37 0.25
N ILE A 18 -3.81 7.44 -0.61
CA ILE A 18 -2.97 6.30 -1.02
C ILE A 18 -1.73 6.78 -1.78
N GLU A 19 -1.88 7.73 -2.71
CA GLU A 19 -0.75 8.32 -3.44
C GLU A 19 0.26 8.98 -2.49
N GLN A 20 -0.22 9.71 -1.48
CA GLN A 20 0.62 10.31 -0.45
C GLN A 20 1.32 9.25 0.41
N ALA A 21 0.60 8.21 0.83
CA ALA A 21 1.16 7.10 1.61
C ALA A 21 2.31 6.42 0.85
N LEU A 22 2.12 6.13 -0.44
CA LEU A 22 3.16 5.52 -1.27
C LEU A 22 4.34 6.46 -1.50
N ALA A 23 4.12 7.78 -1.54
CA ALA A 23 5.19 8.77 -1.72
C ALA A 23 6.07 8.92 -0.47
N THR A 24 5.56 8.65 0.73
CA THR A 24 6.28 8.75 2.00
C THR A 24 6.80 7.42 2.53
N MET A 25 6.48 6.31 1.84
CA MET A 25 6.88 4.97 2.24
C MET A 25 8.37 4.71 1.91
N ASP A 26 9.06 4.04 2.82
CA ASP A 26 10.43 3.57 2.59
C ASP A 26 10.51 2.65 1.36
N GLU A 27 11.67 2.68 0.69
CA GLU A 27 11.87 2.05 -0.62
C GLU A 27 11.55 0.56 -0.63
N LEU A 28 12.03 -0.20 0.37
CA LEU A 28 11.92 -1.66 0.37
C LEU A 28 10.48 -2.15 0.66
N PRO A 29 9.75 -1.65 1.69
CA PRO A 29 8.32 -1.89 1.84
C PRO A 29 7.50 -1.53 0.60
N ARG A 30 7.81 -0.38 -0.03
CA ARG A 30 7.14 0.05 -1.25
C ARG A 30 7.40 -0.90 -2.42
N ALA A 31 8.65 -1.30 -2.63
CA ALA A 31 9.07 -2.21 -3.68
C ALA A 31 8.39 -3.59 -3.54
N VAL A 32 8.25 -4.09 -2.31
CA VAL A 32 7.51 -5.33 -2.00
C VAL A 32 6.01 -5.16 -2.29
N PHE A 33 5.39 -4.08 -1.82
CA PHE A 33 3.97 -3.83 -2.03
C PHE A 33 3.60 -3.71 -3.52
N GLU A 34 4.38 -2.95 -4.30
CA GLU A 34 4.12 -2.74 -5.72
C GLU A 34 4.19 -4.07 -6.50
N ARG A 35 5.17 -4.93 -6.20
CA ARG A 35 5.29 -6.26 -6.81
C ARG A 35 4.16 -7.21 -6.45
N ALA A 36 3.79 -7.26 -5.17
CA ALA A 36 2.70 -8.10 -4.71
C ALA A 36 1.34 -7.63 -5.28
N ARG A 37 1.12 -6.31 -5.39
CA ARG A 37 -0.19 -5.75 -5.73
C ARG A 37 -0.40 -5.51 -7.23
N PHE A 38 0.66 -5.14 -7.94
CA PHE A 38 0.61 -4.77 -9.37
C PHE A 38 1.46 -5.69 -10.25
N GLY A 39 2.50 -6.31 -9.70
CA GLY A 39 3.39 -7.23 -10.43
C GLY A 39 2.85 -8.66 -10.57
N ASN A 40 1.77 -9.02 -9.87
CA ASN A 40 1.21 -10.38 -9.83
C ASN A 40 2.25 -11.44 -9.40
N LEU A 41 3.24 -11.04 -8.60
CA LEU A 41 4.26 -11.92 -8.03
C LEU A 41 3.81 -12.45 -6.67
N ASN A 42 4.15 -13.72 -6.39
CA ASN A 42 4.02 -14.27 -5.03
C ASN A 42 5.25 -13.92 -4.17
N HIS A 43 5.18 -14.14 -2.86
CA HIS A 43 6.26 -13.74 -1.94
C HIS A 43 7.61 -14.42 -2.24
N ALA A 44 7.62 -15.65 -2.74
CA ALA A 44 8.88 -16.32 -3.11
C ALA A 44 9.52 -15.67 -4.34
N GLN A 45 8.72 -15.32 -5.35
CA GLN A 45 9.22 -14.61 -6.53
C GLN A 45 9.74 -13.21 -6.18
N ILE A 46 9.09 -12.52 -5.24
CA ILE A 46 9.52 -11.21 -4.75
C ILE A 46 10.84 -11.33 -3.98
N ALA A 47 10.95 -12.34 -3.11
CA ALA A 47 12.17 -12.64 -2.36
C ALA A 47 13.35 -12.86 -3.31
N ASP A 48 13.17 -13.70 -4.34
CA ASP A 48 14.17 -13.97 -5.37
C ASP A 48 14.55 -12.70 -6.15
N GLU A 49 13.58 -11.86 -6.52
CA GLU A 49 13.85 -10.65 -7.31
C GLU A 49 14.57 -9.55 -6.51
N LEU A 50 14.23 -9.41 -5.22
CA LEU A 50 14.79 -8.38 -4.35
C LEU A 50 16.05 -8.83 -3.59
N GLY A 51 16.41 -10.11 -3.67
CA GLY A 51 17.56 -10.66 -2.95
C GLY A 51 17.38 -10.69 -1.44
N ILE A 52 16.13 -10.88 -0.98
CA ILE A 52 15.76 -10.97 0.45
C ILE A 52 15.07 -12.31 0.73
N THR A 53 14.84 -12.64 2.00
CA THR A 53 14.10 -13.83 2.39
C THR A 53 12.58 -13.63 2.26
N VAL A 54 11.84 -14.74 2.13
CA VAL A 54 10.36 -14.71 2.17
C VAL A 54 9.84 -14.08 3.46
N THR A 55 10.50 -14.33 4.60
CA THR A 55 10.13 -13.70 5.88
C THR A 55 10.32 -12.19 5.87
N GLU A 56 11.40 -11.69 5.27
CA GLU A 56 11.59 -10.24 5.09
C GLU A 56 10.54 -9.66 4.14
N VAL A 57 10.14 -10.38 3.08
CA VAL A 57 9.01 -9.97 2.21
C VAL A 57 7.73 -9.81 3.03
N GLU A 58 7.39 -10.78 3.89
CA GLU A 58 6.20 -10.70 4.73
C GLU A 58 6.24 -9.51 5.70
N GLN A 59 7.38 -9.27 6.33
CA GLN A 59 7.59 -8.14 7.24
C GLN A 59 7.45 -6.79 6.52
N HIS A 60 8.09 -6.65 5.36
CA HIS A 60 8.02 -5.44 4.54
C HIS A 60 6.62 -5.22 3.96
N PHE A 61 5.93 -6.29 3.57
CA PHE A 61 4.54 -6.21 3.12
C PHE A 61 3.61 -5.76 4.25
N ALA A 62 3.76 -6.32 5.45
CA ALA A 62 3.00 -5.89 6.63
C ALA A 62 3.26 -4.41 6.98
N ALA A 63 4.53 -3.99 6.94
CA ALA A 63 4.91 -2.59 7.16
C ALA A 63 4.27 -1.64 6.12
N ALA A 64 4.27 -2.03 4.84
CA ALA A 64 3.64 -1.26 3.78
C ALA A 64 2.12 -1.13 3.99
N MET A 65 1.45 -2.22 4.39
CA MET A 65 0.02 -2.22 4.67
C MET A 65 -0.33 -1.34 5.87
N LEU A 66 0.45 -1.40 6.96
CA LEU A 66 0.26 -0.54 8.13
C LEU A 66 0.41 0.94 7.75
N HIS A 67 1.48 1.28 7.01
CA HIS A 67 1.71 2.64 6.54
C HIS A 67 0.55 3.16 5.68
N ILE A 68 0.00 2.35 4.78
CA ILE A 68 -1.18 2.72 3.98
C ILE A 68 -2.39 2.95 4.88
N VAL A 69 -2.64 2.10 5.88
CA VAL A 69 -3.75 2.27 6.81
C VAL A 69 -3.61 3.59 7.59
N ASP A 70 -2.44 3.86 8.18
CA ASP A 70 -2.19 5.09 8.95
C ASP A 70 -2.41 6.38 8.14
N HIS A 71 -2.16 6.32 6.82
CA HIS A 71 -2.32 7.47 5.93
C HIS A 71 -3.72 7.58 5.30
N THR A 72 -4.50 6.50 5.31
CA THR A 72 -5.81 6.45 4.64
C THR A 72 -6.99 6.38 5.60
N ASP A 73 -6.75 6.09 6.87
CA ASP A 73 -7.78 6.09 7.90
C ASP A 73 -8.07 7.54 8.38
N PRO A 74 -9.26 8.10 8.12
CA PRO A 74 -9.59 9.47 8.53
C PRO A 74 -9.86 9.59 10.04
N VAL A 75 -9.90 8.48 10.77
CA VAL A 75 -10.08 8.39 12.22
C VAL A 75 -9.18 7.25 12.66
N GLY A 76 -8.06 7.54 13.35
CA GLY A 76 -7.13 6.50 13.78
C GLY A 76 -7.83 5.28 14.40
N GLY A 77 -7.47 4.10 13.94
CA GLY A 77 -7.82 2.83 14.59
C GLY A 77 -7.10 2.69 15.94
N PRO A 78 -7.62 1.80 16.81
CA PRO A 78 -7.82 1.95 18.26
C PRO A 78 -6.65 2.44 19.11
#